data_AF-F6YBX1-F1
#
_entry.id   AF-F6YBX1-F1
#
_cell.length_a   1.000
_cell.length_b   1.000
_cell.length_c   1.000
_cell.angle_alpha   90.00
_cell.angle_beta   90.00
_cell.angle_gamma   90.00
#
_symmetry.space_group_name_H-M   'P 1'
#
loop_
_entity.id
_entity.type
_entity.pdbx_description
1 polymer ?
#
loop_
_entity_poly.entity_id
_entity_poly.type
_entity_poly.pdbx_seq_one_letter_code
_entity_poly.pdbx_strand_id
1 'polypeptide(L)'
;MGWNKKRVAEEPLPLEEASRHSETTFGHLAPAQKEVITINIHGAVNLPARKDGSKPLPFVIAKTTSQEEKHLESAAVTSTTWEPTKSPTWETTVKLETQTSDVGREDVILSVLDSKTRDVLATYRIPIKYLRPFHPYHFELTMHGLAKLYASVTRESSFMPRYIGCTHTALEVFLGGVNETLANPFGPLMVVARVIPNYKEFKETTLNKDTLSMGLPLRTVNFPNPSVLSFDVPRTNVQGYPQISKPGGPAKQPEWNTSFLYQGRNGCTQFNDNMALLLEYYPMTTMPAKDSWNLTEPLGISVVPLNNRIYRKMMSGSKTALHVKKLPIKRTKLKTISGGTPTVNLSIQVLSSEVRSSDIHTHHQTSDWVDSQIHYDLSFILVWFFLQNKGGEK
;
A
#
# COMPACT_ATOMS: atom_id res chain seq x y z
N MET A 1 20.45 41.57 -4.33
CA MET A 1 20.29 40.43 -5.26
C MET A 1 19.00 39.71 -4.88
N GLY A 2 17.93 39.92 -5.63
CA GLY A 2 16.59 39.44 -5.29
C GLY A 2 16.41 37.97 -5.66
N TRP A 3 15.93 37.17 -4.71
CA TRP A 3 15.46 35.81 -4.94
C TRP A 3 14.31 35.86 -5.98
N ASN A 4 14.58 35.49 -7.22
CA ASN A 4 13.53 35.18 -8.18
C ASN A 4 12.78 33.95 -7.68
N LYS A 5 11.59 34.15 -7.09
CA LYS A 5 10.64 33.07 -6.79
C LYS A 5 10.15 32.51 -8.12
N LYS A 6 10.71 31.37 -8.52
CA LYS A 6 10.28 30.61 -9.70
C LYS A 6 8.80 30.24 -9.54
N ARG A 7 7.97 30.67 -10.49
CA ARG A 7 6.61 30.16 -10.66
C ARG A 7 6.69 28.80 -11.36
N VAL A 8 6.02 27.81 -10.79
CA VAL A 8 5.94 26.44 -11.30
C VAL A 8 4.81 26.37 -12.33
N ALA A 9 5.03 25.71 -13.47
CA ALA A 9 4.13 25.74 -14.64
C ALA A 9 3.00 24.71 -14.56
N GLU A 10 3.20 23.61 -13.85
CA GLU A 10 2.26 22.49 -13.79
C GLU A 10 0.96 22.85 -13.08
N GLU A 11 -0.15 22.39 -13.64
CA GLU A 11 -1.50 22.57 -13.09
C GLU A 11 -1.94 21.33 -12.31
N PRO A 12 -2.75 21.49 -11.24
CA PRO A 12 -3.35 20.34 -10.57
C PRO A 12 -4.25 19.58 -11.53
N LEU A 13 -4.32 18.26 -11.36
CA LEU A 13 -5.26 17.44 -12.11
C LEU A 13 -6.72 17.85 -11.79
N PRO A 14 -7.65 17.68 -12.75
CA PRO A 14 -9.08 17.79 -12.48
C PRO A 14 -9.48 16.92 -11.29
N LEU A 15 -10.35 17.44 -10.42
CA LEU A 15 -10.82 16.74 -9.22
C LEU A 15 -11.44 15.37 -9.53
N GLU A 16 -12.05 15.23 -10.71
CA GLU A 16 -12.68 14.00 -11.20
C GLU A 16 -11.66 12.96 -11.76
N GLU A 17 -10.48 13.41 -12.19
CA GLU A 17 -9.42 12.56 -12.74
C GLU A 17 -8.51 11.98 -11.66
N ALA A 18 -8.33 12.68 -10.53
CA ALA A 18 -7.63 12.13 -9.36
C ALA A 18 -8.29 10.86 -8.80
N SER A 19 -9.61 10.74 -8.96
CA SER A 19 -10.36 9.52 -8.65
C SER A 19 -10.24 8.40 -9.70
N ARG A 20 -9.69 8.68 -10.90
CA ARG A 20 -9.71 7.79 -12.08
C ARG A 20 -8.36 7.23 -12.51
N HIS A 21 -7.26 7.43 -11.76
CA HIS A 21 -6.01 6.73 -12.09
C HIS A 21 -6.04 5.25 -11.68
N SER A 22 -6.88 4.49 -12.38
CA SER A 22 -6.76 3.05 -12.60
C SER A 22 -5.83 2.81 -13.79
N GLU A 23 -4.56 3.21 -13.67
CA GLU A 23 -3.55 2.55 -14.51
C GLU A 23 -3.20 1.24 -13.83
N THR A 24 -3.91 0.18 -14.23
CA THR A 24 -3.46 -1.20 -14.09
C THR A 24 -2.20 -1.38 -14.95
N THR A 25 -1.06 -0.90 -14.45
CA THR A 25 0.23 -1.36 -14.97
C THR A 25 0.40 -2.80 -14.48
N PHE A 26 0.15 -3.75 -15.37
CA PHE A 26 0.28 -5.18 -15.06
C PHE A 26 1.77 -5.55 -15.06
N GLY A 27 2.35 -5.57 -13.87
CA GLY A 27 3.72 -5.99 -13.64
C GLY A 27 4.36 -5.22 -12.51
N HIS A 28 5.08 -5.93 -11.64
CA HIS A 28 5.83 -5.33 -10.53
C HIS A 28 7.18 -4.76 -10.98
N LEU A 29 7.63 -5.09 -12.19
CA LEU A 29 8.94 -4.72 -12.70
C LEU A 29 8.88 -3.40 -13.47
N ALA A 30 9.84 -2.53 -13.18
CA ALA A 30 10.08 -1.36 -14.00
C ALA A 30 10.54 -1.77 -15.42
N PRO A 31 10.47 -0.85 -16.40
CA PRO A 31 11.02 -1.12 -17.70
C PRO A 31 12.53 -1.40 -17.68
N ALA A 32 13.04 -2.04 -18.75
CA ALA A 32 14.45 -2.40 -18.84
C ALA A 32 15.35 -1.17 -18.62
N GLN A 33 16.37 -1.33 -17.76
CA GLN A 33 17.32 -0.27 -17.38
C GLN A 33 16.69 0.97 -16.73
N LYS A 34 15.44 0.84 -16.27
CA LYS A 34 14.71 1.90 -15.59
C LYS A 34 14.32 1.44 -14.19
N GLU A 35 14.03 2.43 -13.38
CA GLU A 35 13.49 2.28 -12.03
C GLU A 35 12.23 3.14 -11.97
N VAL A 36 11.16 2.56 -11.43
CA VAL A 36 9.89 3.25 -11.23
C VAL A 36 9.73 3.50 -9.74
N ILE A 37 9.44 4.74 -9.36
CA ILE A 37 9.15 5.11 -7.98
C ILE A 37 7.67 5.39 -7.89
N THR A 38 6.95 4.46 -7.27
CA THR A 38 5.51 4.56 -7.00
C THR A 38 5.33 5.24 -5.65
N ILE A 39 4.55 6.33 -5.63
CA ILE A 39 4.34 7.16 -4.44
C ILE A 39 2.83 7.30 -4.22
N ASN A 40 2.32 6.73 -3.13
CA ASN A 40 0.97 6.99 -2.68
C ASN A 40 0.99 8.18 -1.71
N ILE A 41 0.41 9.30 -2.13
CA ILE A 41 0.32 10.54 -1.38
C ILE A 41 -1.00 10.53 -0.61
N HIS A 42 -0.92 10.28 0.70
CA HIS A 42 -2.10 10.18 1.56
C HIS A 42 -2.70 11.56 1.83
N GLY A 43 -1.88 12.51 2.25
CA GLY A 43 -2.33 13.82 2.71
C GLY A 43 -1.24 14.59 3.45
N ALA A 44 -1.57 15.80 3.87
CA ALA A 44 -0.69 16.64 4.67
C ALA A 44 -1.42 17.19 5.89
N VAL A 45 -0.66 17.65 6.88
CA VAL A 45 -1.18 18.40 8.03
C VAL A 45 -0.31 19.62 8.31
N ASN A 46 -0.90 20.65 8.89
CA ASN A 46 -0.22 21.89 9.28
C ASN A 46 0.51 22.60 8.13
N LEU A 47 -0.04 22.59 6.92
CA LEU A 47 0.51 23.40 5.82
C LEU A 47 0.45 24.90 6.17
N PRO A 48 1.44 25.70 5.72
CA PRO A 48 1.45 27.13 5.96
C PRO A 48 0.24 27.82 5.32
N ALA A 49 -0.23 28.91 5.94
CA ALA A 49 -1.20 29.78 5.31
C ALA A 49 -0.56 30.54 4.15
N ARG A 50 -1.39 31.07 3.25
CA ARG A 50 -0.95 32.07 2.28
C ARG A 50 -0.47 33.34 3.01
N LYS A 51 0.24 34.21 2.27
CA LYS A 51 0.78 35.48 2.81
C LYS A 51 -0.31 36.41 3.38
N ASP A 52 -1.54 36.30 2.87
CA ASP A 52 -2.72 37.04 3.34
C ASP A 52 -3.41 36.37 4.56
N GLY A 53 -2.85 35.28 5.10
CA GLY A 53 -3.40 34.50 6.20
C GLY A 53 -4.47 33.49 5.79
N SER A 54 -4.94 33.49 4.54
CA SER A 54 -5.96 32.56 4.07
C SER A 54 -5.44 31.12 3.94
N LYS A 55 -6.34 30.14 3.98
CA LYS A 55 -6.00 28.72 3.76
C LYS A 55 -5.62 28.50 2.28
N PRO A 56 -4.60 27.68 2.00
CA PRO A 56 -4.23 27.37 0.62
C PRO A 56 -5.22 26.38 -0.02
N LEU A 57 -5.15 26.23 -1.34
CA LEU A 57 -5.75 25.14 -2.12
C LEU A 57 -4.60 24.23 -2.58
N PRO A 58 -4.20 23.27 -1.74
CA PRO A 58 -2.94 22.58 -1.94
C PRO A 58 -3.04 21.43 -2.95
N PHE A 59 -1.98 21.26 -3.74
CA PHE A 59 -1.73 20.09 -4.58
C PHE A 59 -0.24 19.73 -4.54
N VAL A 60 0.11 18.52 -4.96
CA VAL A 60 1.48 18.01 -4.92
C VAL A 60 1.99 17.76 -6.32
N ILE A 61 3.24 18.15 -6.58
CA ILE A 61 4.01 17.78 -7.76
C ILE A 61 5.16 16.90 -7.29
N ALA A 62 5.35 15.76 -7.95
CA ALA A 62 6.51 14.92 -7.79
C ALA A 62 7.45 15.08 -8.99
N LYS A 63 8.76 15.18 -8.73
CA LYS A 63 9.81 15.24 -9.76
C LYS A 63 11.03 14.43 -9.34
N THR A 64 11.84 14.03 -10.30
CA THR A 64 13.24 13.65 -10.06
C THR A 64 14.14 14.88 -10.03
N THR A 65 15.36 14.74 -9.51
CA THR A 65 16.34 15.84 -9.50
C THR A 65 16.70 16.27 -10.91
N SER A 66 16.91 15.32 -11.84
CA SER A 66 17.13 15.65 -13.25
C SER A 66 15.96 16.41 -13.89
N GLN A 67 14.71 16.07 -13.58
CA GLN A 67 13.54 16.78 -14.11
C GLN A 67 13.47 18.21 -13.58
N GLU A 68 13.73 18.40 -12.28
CA GLU A 68 13.78 19.72 -11.65
C GLU A 68 14.87 20.61 -12.26
N GLU A 69 16.10 20.09 -12.42
CA GLU A 69 17.25 20.82 -12.97
C GLU A 69 17.05 21.20 -14.44
N LYS A 70 16.50 20.28 -15.24
CA LYS A 70 16.20 20.51 -16.66
C LYS A 70 14.90 21.28 -16.89
N HIS A 71 14.18 21.65 -15.82
CA HIS A 71 12.89 22.33 -15.87
C HIS A 71 11.87 21.60 -16.74
N LEU A 72 11.90 20.27 -16.70
CA LEU A 72 10.91 19.44 -17.37
C LEU A 72 9.59 19.50 -16.60
N GLU A 73 8.51 19.56 -17.35
CA GLU A 73 7.17 19.39 -16.81
C GLU A 73 7.01 17.97 -16.25
N SER A 74 6.26 17.85 -15.17
CA SER A 74 5.92 16.56 -14.58
C SER A 74 4.44 16.25 -14.77
N ALA A 75 4.15 15.03 -15.23
CA ALA A 75 2.81 14.46 -15.20
C ALA A 75 2.44 13.86 -13.83
N ALA A 76 3.41 13.76 -12.90
CA ALA A 76 3.23 13.19 -11.57
C ALA A 76 2.69 14.24 -10.60
N VAL A 77 1.42 14.62 -10.79
CA VAL A 77 0.74 15.71 -10.08
C VAL A 77 -0.54 15.19 -9.44
N THR A 78 -0.93 15.72 -8.27
CA THR A 78 -2.24 15.43 -7.65
C THR A 78 -3.29 16.46 -8.07
N SER A 79 -4.57 16.17 -7.82
CA SER A 79 -5.58 17.22 -7.83
C SER A 79 -5.41 18.19 -6.66
N THR A 80 -6.10 19.32 -6.76
CA THR A 80 -6.36 20.20 -5.62
C THR A 80 -7.38 19.59 -4.67
N THR A 81 -7.63 20.23 -3.53
CA THR A 81 -8.80 19.96 -2.69
C THR A 81 -10.04 20.73 -3.17
N TRP A 82 -11.23 20.22 -2.82
CA TRP A 82 -12.51 20.92 -3.04
C TRP A 82 -12.59 22.25 -2.28
N GLU A 83 -12.08 22.28 -1.05
CA GLU A 83 -12.09 23.47 -0.20
C GLU A 83 -10.67 23.87 0.24
N PRO A 84 -10.40 25.17 0.45
CA PRO A 84 -9.12 25.63 0.99
C PRO A 84 -8.82 25.05 2.38
N THR A 85 -7.68 24.38 2.54
CA THR A 85 -7.33 23.66 3.77
C THR A 85 -5.84 23.63 4.04
N LYS A 86 -5.47 23.51 5.32
CA LYS A 86 -4.09 23.24 5.78
C LYS A 86 -3.82 21.75 6.01
N SER A 87 -4.87 20.93 5.96
CA SER A 87 -4.80 19.48 6.16
C SER A 87 -5.54 18.74 5.03
N PRO A 88 -4.98 18.75 3.80
CA PRO A 88 -5.59 18.08 2.65
C PRO A 88 -5.45 16.56 2.72
N THR A 89 -6.42 15.85 2.15
CA THR A 89 -6.35 14.41 1.86
C THR A 89 -6.43 14.22 0.36
N TRP A 90 -5.50 13.46 -0.21
CA TRP A 90 -5.46 13.17 -1.64
C TRP A 90 -5.65 11.68 -1.96
N GLU A 91 -5.08 10.77 -1.15
CA GLU A 91 -5.03 9.32 -1.43
C GLU A 91 -4.74 8.99 -2.91
N THR A 92 -3.79 9.74 -3.49
CA THR A 92 -3.48 9.71 -4.92
C THR A 92 -2.13 9.07 -5.13
N THR A 93 -2.04 8.17 -6.09
CA THR A 93 -0.77 7.54 -6.48
C THR A 93 -0.18 8.24 -7.69
N VAL A 94 1.07 8.66 -7.58
CA VAL A 94 1.88 9.18 -8.68
C VAL A 94 3.09 8.27 -8.93
N LYS A 95 3.61 8.27 -10.15
CA LYS A 95 4.79 7.48 -10.53
C LYS A 95 5.85 8.38 -11.13
N LEU A 96 7.09 8.13 -10.75
CA LEU A 96 8.28 8.72 -11.38
C LEU A 96 9.10 7.62 -12.01
N GLU A 97 9.79 7.96 -13.10
CA GLU A 97 10.72 7.06 -13.77
C GLU A 97 12.11 7.68 -13.78
N THR A 98 13.13 6.84 -13.55
CA THR A 98 14.53 7.22 -13.67
C THR A 98 15.34 6.10 -14.28
N GLN A 99 16.53 6.43 -14.81
CA GLN A 99 17.46 5.43 -15.32
C GLN A 99 18.12 4.69 -14.15
N THR A 100 18.36 3.39 -14.29
CA THR A 100 19.02 2.59 -13.25
C THR A 100 20.41 3.15 -12.90
N SER A 101 21.14 3.70 -13.87
CA SER A 101 22.43 4.36 -13.68
C SER A 101 22.37 5.60 -12.79
N ASP A 102 21.19 6.22 -12.66
CA ASP A 102 21.03 7.53 -12.04
C ASP A 102 20.52 7.44 -10.60
N VAL A 103 20.09 6.25 -10.17
CA VAL A 103 19.63 5.95 -8.81
C VAL A 103 20.56 6.50 -7.71
N GLY A 104 21.87 6.45 -7.93
CA GLY A 104 22.86 6.90 -6.95
C GLY A 104 22.89 8.41 -6.71
N ARG A 105 22.34 9.19 -7.66
CA ARG A 105 22.37 10.67 -7.68
C ARG A 105 20.98 11.32 -7.68
N GLU A 106 19.93 10.55 -7.91
CA GLU A 106 18.56 11.06 -7.97
C GLU A 106 17.87 11.09 -6.61
N ASP A 107 17.17 12.19 -6.36
CA ASP A 107 16.16 12.31 -5.31
C ASP A 107 14.76 12.36 -5.93
N VAL A 108 13.77 11.87 -5.19
CA VAL A 108 12.36 12.22 -5.37
C VAL A 108 12.09 13.54 -4.68
N ILE A 109 11.64 14.53 -5.43
CA ILE A 109 11.26 15.84 -4.95
C ILE A 109 9.74 15.91 -4.90
N LEU A 110 9.16 16.01 -3.71
CA LEU A 110 7.74 16.24 -3.48
C LEU A 110 7.54 17.69 -3.07
N SER A 111 6.93 18.48 -3.95
CA SER A 111 6.59 19.88 -3.68
C SER A 111 5.10 20.02 -3.50
N VAL A 112 4.68 20.58 -2.37
CA VAL A 112 3.30 20.97 -2.09
C VAL A 112 3.15 22.45 -2.44
N LEU A 113 2.20 22.78 -3.32
CA LEU A 113 1.99 24.13 -3.83
C LEU A 113 0.55 24.56 -3.61
N ASP A 114 0.33 25.87 -3.56
CA ASP A 114 -1.00 26.45 -3.64
C ASP A 114 -1.41 26.65 -5.11
N SER A 115 -2.54 26.06 -5.52
CA SER A 115 -3.02 26.14 -6.91
C SER A 115 -3.32 27.57 -7.37
N LYS A 116 -3.80 28.43 -6.46
CA LYS A 116 -4.17 29.81 -6.78
C LYS A 116 -2.96 30.73 -6.98
N THR A 117 -1.98 30.67 -6.07
CA THR A 117 -0.83 31.59 -6.09
C THR A 117 0.43 31.01 -6.73
N ARG A 118 0.48 29.68 -6.91
CA ARG A 118 1.67 28.92 -7.31
C ARG A 118 2.84 29.05 -6.34
N ASP A 119 2.60 29.54 -5.12
CA ASP A 119 3.60 29.57 -4.05
C ASP A 119 3.86 28.13 -3.55
N VAL A 120 5.13 27.78 -3.38
CA VAL A 120 5.54 26.52 -2.74
C VAL A 120 5.30 26.61 -1.23
N LEU A 121 4.55 25.65 -0.69
CA LEU A 121 4.19 25.55 0.72
C LEU A 121 5.19 24.67 1.51
N ALA A 122 5.65 23.57 0.90
CA ALA A 122 6.66 22.68 1.47
C ALA A 122 7.32 21.84 0.36
N THR A 123 8.59 21.47 0.54
CA THR A 123 9.31 20.61 -0.42
C THR A 123 10.13 19.54 0.31
N TYR A 124 9.97 18.28 -0.07
CA TYR A 124 10.66 17.15 0.54
C TYR A 124 11.54 16.45 -0.50
N ARG A 125 12.78 16.07 -0.16
CA ARG A 125 13.74 15.44 -1.09
C ARG A 125 14.17 14.06 -0.59
N ILE A 126 13.53 13.00 -1.07
CA ILE A 126 13.80 11.63 -0.63
C ILE A 126 14.92 11.03 -1.49
N PRO A 127 16.10 10.69 -0.94
CA PRO A 127 17.18 10.13 -1.74
C PRO A 127 16.89 8.70 -2.17
N ILE A 128 16.82 8.45 -3.48
CA ILE A 128 16.40 7.15 -4.03
C ILE A 128 17.41 6.05 -3.67
N LYS A 129 18.70 6.39 -3.60
CA LYS A 129 19.79 5.46 -3.24
C LYS A 129 19.60 4.76 -1.90
N TYR A 130 18.83 5.33 -0.97
CA TYR A 130 18.56 4.70 0.33
C TYR A 130 17.32 3.82 0.34
N LEU A 131 16.51 3.86 -0.72
CA LEU A 131 15.33 3.02 -0.86
C LEU A 131 15.74 1.65 -1.42
N ARG A 132 15.46 0.59 -0.64
CA ARG A 132 15.64 -0.78 -1.08
C ARG A 132 14.58 -1.12 -2.15
N PRO A 133 14.95 -1.72 -3.29
CA PRO A 133 13.98 -2.17 -4.28
C PRO A 133 12.90 -3.07 -3.67
N PHE A 134 11.66 -2.88 -4.13
CA PHE A 134 10.42 -3.59 -3.76
C PHE A 134 10.12 -3.60 -2.26
N HIS A 135 10.67 -2.66 -1.51
CA HIS A 135 10.32 -2.47 -0.11
C HIS A 135 9.34 -1.31 0.03
N PRO A 136 8.19 -1.52 0.70
CA PRO A 136 7.27 -0.43 1.00
C PRO A 136 7.81 0.41 2.16
N TYR A 137 7.98 1.71 1.94
CA TYR A 137 8.27 2.68 2.98
C TYR A 137 7.02 3.50 3.27
N HIS A 138 6.73 3.75 4.55
CA HIS A 138 5.63 4.61 4.97
C HIS A 138 6.20 5.78 5.78
N PHE A 139 6.10 7.00 5.25
CA PHE A 139 6.78 8.15 5.81
C PHE A 139 5.82 9.19 6.39
N GLU A 140 6.24 9.78 7.51
CA GLU A 140 5.83 11.10 7.97
C GLU A 140 6.96 12.08 7.62
N LEU A 141 6.87 12.77 6.49
CA LEU A 141 7.88 13.73 6.05
C LEU A 141 7.60 15.07 6.71
N THR A 142 8.52 15.59 7.52
CA THR A 142 8.31 16.84 8.27
C THR A 142 9.22 17.94 7.73
N MET A 143 8.65 19.12 7.50
CA MET A 143 9.40 20.30 7.08
C MET A 143 9.55 21.24 8.28
N HIS A 144 10.80 21.44 8.73
CA HIS A 144 11.12 22.25 9.90
C HIS A 144 10.28 21.90 11.15
N GLY A 145 9.84 20.65 11.27
CA GLY A 145 8.99 20.18 12.38
C GLY A 145 7.54 20.69 12.39
N LEU A 146 7.10 21.41 11.37
CA LEU A 146 5.77 22.06 11.33
C LEU A 146 4.82 21.36 10.35
N ALA A 147 5.04 21.56 9.06
CA ALA A 147 4.24 20.93 8.01
C ALA A 147 4.64 19.47 7.86
N LYS A 148 3.65 18.58 7.77
CA LYS A 148 3.91 17.15 7.57
C LYS A 148 3.20 16.65 6.32
N LEU A 149 3.88 15.81 5.54
CA LEU A 149 3.34 15.10 4.39
C LEU A 149 3.43 13.59 4.65
N TYR A 150 2.31 12.90 4.53
CA TYR A 150 2.22 11.44 4.70
C TYR A 150 2.23 10.79 3.32
N ALA A 151 3.22 9.92 3.09
CA ALA A 151 3.38 9.24 1.82
C ALA A 151 3.91 7.81 2.00
N SER A 152 3.40 6.89 1.19
CA SER A 152 3.98 5.57 1.02
C SER A 152 4.80 5.52 -0.28
N VAL A 153 6.04 5.04 -0.21
CA VAL A 153 6.97 5.04 -1.33
C VAL A 153 7.50 3.63 -1.56
N THR A 154 7.44 3.17 -2.80
CA THR A 154 8.06 1.92 -3.24
C THR A 154 8.92 2.19 -4.47
N ARG A 155 10.14 1.66 -4.46
CA ARG A 155 11.04 1.68 -5.62
C ARG A 155 10.98 0.32 -6.32
N GLU A 156 10.56 0.30 -7.56
CA GLU A 156 10.48 -0.88 -8.43
C GLU A 156 11.67 -0.87 -9.38
N SER A 157 12.44 -1.96 -9.39
CA SER A 157 13.57 -2.14 -10.30
C SER A 157 13.15 -2.97 -11.52
N SER A 158 13.99 -2.97 -12.56
CA SER A 158 13.73 -3.74 -13.78
C SER A 158 13.91 -5.25 -13.58
N PHE A 159 14.47 -5.67 -12.45
CA PHE A 159 14.65 -7.07 -12.08
C PHE A 159 14.40 -7.27 -10.59
N MET A 160 13.93 -8.46 -10.21
CA MET A 160 13.77 -8.84 -8.81
C MET A 160 15.02 -9.56 -8.31
N PRO A 161 15.72 -9.05 -7.29
CA PRO A 161 16.95 -9.67 -6.81
C PRO A 161 16.68 -11.10 -6.32
N ARG A 162 17.51 -12.05 -6.77
CA ARG A 162 17.55 -13.41 -6.21
C ARG A 162 18.42 -13.40 -4.96
N TYR A 163 17.93 -14.04 -3.91
CA TYR A 163 18.63 -14.13 -2.63
C TYR A 163 19.08 -15.56 -2.37
N ILE A 164 20.34 -15.71 -1.96
CA ILE A 164 20.92 -17.01 -1.60
C ILE A 164 20.07 -17.64 -0.49
N GLY A 165 19.74 -18.92 -0.64
CA GLY A 165 18.87 -19.64 0.30
C GLY A 165 17.37 -19.42 0.11
N CYS A 166 16.95 -18.56 -0.83
CA CYS A 166 15.55 -18.43 -1.23
C CYS A 166 15.29 -19.19 -2.53
N THR A 167 14.32 -20.09 -2.52
CA THR A 167 13.88 -20.82 -3.73
C THR A 167 13.07 -19.95 -4.69
N HIS A 168 12.50 -18.86 -4.18
CA HIS A 168 11.61 -17.96 -4.90
C HIS A 168 11.97 -16.49 -4.62
N THR A 169 11.75 -15.61 -5.59
CA THR A 169 12.08 -14.18 -5.49
C THR A 169 11.02 -13.41 -4.71
N ALA A 170 9.75 -13.76 -4.85
CA ALA A 170 8.65 -13.10 -4.13
C ALA A 170 7.38 -13.93 -4.00
N LEU A 171 6.49 -13.44 -3.16
CA LEU A 171 5.10 -13.82 -3.02
C LEU A 171 4.23 -12.67 -3.54
N GLU A 172 3.39 -12.93 -4.53
CA GLU A 172 2.37 -11.98 -4.99
C GLU A 172 1.00 -12.37 -4.44
N VAL A 173 0.26 -11.36 -3.98
CA VAL A 173 -1.11 -11.49 -3.48
C VAL A 173 -1.99 -10.51 -4.24
N PHE A 174 -2.87 -11.02 -5.09
CA PHE A 174 -3.90 -10.22 -5.75
C PHE A 174 -5.18 -10.24 -4.91
N LEU A 175 -5.70 -9.06 -4.58
CA LEU A 175 -6.96 -8.86 -3.88
C LEU A 175 -7.97 -8.23 -4.83
N GLY A 176 -9.13 -8.88 -4.97
CA GLY A 176 -10.22 -8.37 -5.79
C GLY A 176 -11.04 -7.32 -5.05
N GLY A 177 -12.23 -7.71 -4.59
CA GLY A 177 -13.15 -6.85 -3.86
C GLY A 177 -14.00 -7.63 -2.86
N VAL A 178 -14.87 -6.90 -2.16
CA VAL A 178 -15.90 -7.50 -1.31
C VAL A 178 -16.92 -8.22 -2.19
N ASN A 179 -17.20 -9.49 -1.88
CA ASN A 179 -18.04 -10.34 -2.73
C ASN A 179 -19.52 -9.95 -2.74
N GLU A 180 -20.00 -9.33 -1.67
CA GLU A 180 -21.41 -8.98 -1.48
C GLU A 180 -21.54 -7.52 -1.06
N THR A 181 -22.62 -6.88 -1.49
CA THR A 181 -22.98 -5.54 -1.07
C THR A 181 -23.08 -5.43 0.45
N LEU A 182 -22.48 -4.38 0.98
CA LEU A 182 -22.49 -4.00 2.38
C LEU A 182 -23.79 -3.24 2.70
N ALA A 183 -24.45 -3.64 3.79
CA ALA A 183 -25.63 -2.97 4.35
C ALA A 183 -25.27 -1.68 5.10
N ASN A 184 -24.04 -1.59 5.62
CA ASN A 184 -23.53 -0.44 6.38
C ASN A 184 -22.20 0.06 5.81
N PRO A 185 -22.21 0.78 4.67
CA PRO A 185 -21.00 1.29 4.05
C PRO A 185 -20.30 2.32 4.95
N PHE A 186 -18.97 2.22 5.09
CA PHE A 186 -18.13 3.15 5.86
C PHE A 186 -17.36 4.13 4.93
N GLY A 187 -17.91 4.40 3.74
CA GLY A 187 -17.19 5.10 2.67
C GLY A 187 -16.22 4.18 1.93
N PRO A 188 -15.28 4.73 1.14
CA PRO A 188 -14.20 3.97 0.52
C PRO A 188 -13.35 3.25 1.58
N LEU A 189 -12.92 2.02 1.29
CA LEU A 189 -12.13 1.21 2.21
C LEU A 189 -10.70 1.05 1.72
N MET A 190 -9.72 1.16 2.59
CA MET A 190 -8.33 0.80 2.31
C MET A 190 -8.02 -0.57 2.91
N VAL A 191 -7.11 -1.30 2.26
CA VAL A 191 -6.61 -2.59 2.77
C VAL A 191 -5.14 -2.48 3.08
N VAL A 192 -4.77 -2.86 4.29
CA VAL A 192 -3.39 -3.10 4.66
C VAL A 192 -3.14 -4.60 4.66
N ALA A 193 -2.20 -5.05 3.82
CA ALA A 193 -1.83 -6.44 3.69
C ALA A 193 -0.45 -6.68 4.30
N ARG A 194 -0.30 -7.69 5.16
CA ARG A 194 0.96 -8.08 5.81
C ARG A 194 1.20 -9.57 5.74
N VAL A 195 2.45 -9.94 5.52
CA VAL A 195 2.94 -11.29 5.73
C VAL A 195 3.56 -11.37 7.12
N ILE A 196 2.88 -12.05 8.03
CA ILE A 196 3.26 -12.24 9.44
C ILE A 196 4.11 -13.51 9.56
N PRO A 197 5.39 -13.42 9.97
CA PRO A 197 6.27 -14.57 10.08
C PRO A 197 5.86 -15.57 11.19
N ASN A 198 5.35 -15.05 12.31
CA ASN A 198 4.89 -15.83 13.45
C ASN A 198 3.50 -15.36 13.92
N TYR A 199 2.47 -15.89 13.26
CA TYR A 199 1.07 -15.56 13.49
C TYR A 199 0.59 -15.97 14.89
N LYS A 200 1.14 -17.02 15.49
CA LYS A 200 0.77 -17.43 16.86
C LYS A 200 1.16 -16.36 17.87
N GLU A 201 2.43 -15.95 17.84
CA GLU A 201 2.96 -14.87 18.68
C GLU A 201 2.26 -13.54 18.38
N PHE A 202 2.04 -13.23 17.10
CA PHE A 202 1.31 -12.03 16.70
C PHE A 202 -0.12 -12.01 17.26
N LYS A 203 -0.81 -13.16 17.24
CA LYS A 203 -2.17 -13.28 17.78
C LYS A 203 -2.19 -12.99 19.27
N GLU A 204 -1.28 -13.59 20.03
CA GLU A 204 -1.18 -13.42 21.49
C GLU A 204 -0.81 -11.98 21.88
N THR A 205 0.14 -11.37 21.18
CA THR A 205 0.70 -10.06 21.52
C THR A 205 -0.07 -8.87 20.95
N THR A 206 -0.82 -9.06 19.87
CA THR A 206 -1.45 -7.96 19.12
C THR A 206 -2.94 -8.22 18.92
N LEU A 207 -3.32 -9.38 18.38
CA LEU A 207 -4.71 -9.62 18.02
C LEU A 207 -5.61 -9.78 19.25
N ASN A 208 -5.15 -10.41 20.32
CA ASN A 208 -5.97 -10.65 21.51
C ASN A 208 -6.12 -9.43 22.44
N LYS A 209 -5.52 -8.28 22.11
CA LYS A 209 -5.71 -7.03 22.88
C LYS A 209 -7.11 -6.45 22.64
N ASP A 210 -7.63 -5.76 23.66
CA ASP A 210 -8.95 -5.11 23.63
C ASP A 210 -9.09 -4.10 22.49
N THR A 211 -8.01 -3.37 22.20
CA THR A 211 -7.91 -2.45 21.06
C THR A 211 -6.92 -2.98 20.04
N LEU A 212 -7.43 -3.27 18.84
CA LEU A 212 -6.60 -3.60 17.67
C LEU A 212 -6.02 -2.30 17.11
N SER A 213 -4.77 -1.99 17.47
CA SER A 213 -4.01 -0.93 16.81
C SER A 213 -2.75 -1.51 16.17
N MET A 214 -2.81 -1.69 14.84
CA MET A 214 -1.73 -2.26 14.05
C MET A 214 -1.08 -1.20 13.16
N GLY A 215 -1.91 -0.48 12.38
CA GLY A 215 -1.53 0.73 11.63
C GLY A 215 -0.31 0.63 10.73
N LEU A 216 0.02 1.72 10.03
CA LEU A 216 1.26 1.72 9.27
C LEU A 216 2.44 2.00 10.22
N PRO A 217 3.60 1.33 10.03
CA PRO A 217 4.83 1.63 10.74
C PRO A 217 5.42 2.93 10.17
N LEU A 218 4.75 4.04 10.43
CA LEU A 218 5.13 5.36 9.94
C LEU A 218 6.50 5.73 10.48
N ARG A 219 7.37 6.18 9.59
CA ARG A 219 8.69 6.65 9.94
C ARG A 219 8.84 8.13 9.66
N THR A 220 9.18 8.87 10.71
CA THR A 220 9.41 10.31 10.59
C THR A 220 10.74 10.59 9.89
N VAL A 221 10.70 11.47 8.88
CA VAL A 221 11.88 11.97 8.16
C VAL A 221 11.87 13.49 8.24
N ASN A 222 12.88 14.05 8.88
CA ASN A 222 12.97 15.50 9.09
C ASN A 222 13.74 16.18 7.95
N PHE A 223 13.14 17.22 7.39
CA PHE A 223 13.73 18.05 6.34
C PHE A 223 14.10 19.44 6.87
N PRO A 224 15.17 20.05 6.32
CA PRO A 224 15.87 19.69 5.06
C PRO A 224 16.98 18.63 5.19
N ASN A 225 17.29 18.17 6.40
CA ASN A 225 18.45 17.28 6.65
C ASN A 225 17.99 15.86 7.05
N PRO A 226 17.54 15.02 6.11
CA PRO A 226 17.07 13.67 6.43
C PRO A 226 18.23 12.78 6.89
N SER A 227 18.01 12.03 7.98
CA SER A 227 18.98 11.04 8.46
C SER A 227 18.94 9.78 7.59
N VAL A 228 20.10 9.20 7.29
CA VAL A 228 20.21 7.92 6.59
C VAL A 228 19.53 6.79 7.37
N LEU A 229 19.55 6.86 8.71
CA LEU A 229 18.88 5.89 9.58
C LEU A 229 17.36 5.88 9.38
N SER A 230 16.78 6.99 8.89
CA SER A 230 15.36 7.05 8.55
C SER A 230 15.00 6.17 7.33
N PHE A 231 15.97 5.56 6.65
CA PHE A 231 15.73 4.66 5.51
C PHE A 231 16.16 3.22 5.79
N ASP A 232 16.72 2.93 6.96
CA ASP A 232 17.19 1.57 7.27
C ASP A 232 16.02 0.61 7.48
N VAL A 233 16.10 -0.58 6.89
CA VAL A 233 15.04 -1.58 7.01
C VAL A 233 15.56 -2.71 7.89
N PRO A 234 14.89 -2.99 9.03
CA PRO A 234 15.26 -4.10 9.90
C PRO A 234 15.43 -5.41 9.13
N ARG A 235 16.27 -6.31 9.62
CA ARG A 235 16.40 -7.65 8.99
C ARG A 235 15.18 -8.52 9.30
N THR A 236 14.64 -8.38 10.52
CA THR A 236 13.48 -9.12 11.01
C THR A 236 12.43 -8.14 11.51
N ASN A 237 11.17 -8.41 11.18
CA ASN A 237 10.03 -7.64 11.69
C ASN A 237 8.88 -8.59 12.04
N VAL A 238 8.50 -8.62 13.32
CA VAL A 238 7.43 -9.49 13.85
C VAL A 238 6.07 -9.13 13.22
N GLN A 239 5.88 -7.87 12.85
CA GLN A 239 4.66 -7.38 12.20
C GLN A 239 4.70 -7.50 10.67
N GLY A 240 5.79 -8.02 10.11
CA GLY A 240 6.00 -8.04 8.66
C GLY A 240 6.16 -6.63 8.06
N TYR A 241 6.07 -6.53 6.74
CA TYR A 241 6.16 -5.26 6.02
C TYR A 241 4.84 -4.97 5.32
N PRO A 242 3.97 -4.13 5.91
CA PRO A 242 2.67 -3.83 5.33
C PRO A 242 2.79 -3.17 3.96
N GLN A 243 1.78 -3.41 3.14
CA GLN A 243 1.50 -2.64 1.95
C GLN A 243 0.05 -2.17 2.03
N ILE A 244 -0.23 -1.00 1.46
CA ILE A 244 -1.54 -0.36 1.52
C ILE A 244 -2.12 -0.22 0.11
N SER A 245 -3.40 -0.57 -0.04
CA SER A 245 -4.12 -0.37 -1.29
C SER A 245 -4.51 1.10 -1.49
N LYS A 246 -4.92 1.45 -2.71
CA LYS A 246 -5.77 2.63 -2.91
C LYS A 246 -7.13 2.43 -2.21
N PRO A 247 -7.89 3.50 -1.91
CA PRO A 247 -9.26 3.38 -1.45
C PRO A 247 -10.12 2.63 -2.49
N GLY A 248 -10.76 1.55 -2.06
CA GLY A 248 -11.67 0.76 -2.87
C GLY A 248 -13.07 1.35 -2.86
N GLY A 249 -13.65 1.48 -4.04
CA GLY A 249 -15.02 1.94 -4.26
C GLY A 249 -15.79 0.96 -5.16
N PRO A 250 -17.12 1.08 -5.26
CA PRO A 250 -17.98 2.00 -4.49
C PRO A 250 -18.10 1.61 -3.01
N ALA A 251 -18.49 2.55 -2.13
CA ALA A 251 -18.55 2.32 -0.68
C ALA A 251 -19.46 1.14 -0.27
N LYS A 252 -20.52 0.87 -1.05
CA LYS A 252 -21.44 -0.25 -0.82
C LYS A 252 -20.85 -1.60 -1.24
N GLN A 253 -19.88 -1.64 -2.15
CA GLN A 253 -19.22 -2.88 -2.55
C GLN A 253 -17.78 -2.56 -2.99
N PRO A 254 -16.87 -2.36 -2.03
CA PRO A 254 -15.51 -1.92 -2.33
C PRO A 254 -14.75 -2.92 -3.20
N GLU A 255 -14.16 -2.44 -4.27
CA GLU A 255 -13.23 -3.18 -5.12
C GLU A 255 -11.85 -2.51 -5.10
N TRP A 256 -10.81 -3.33 -5.00
CA TRP A 256 -9.42 -2.86 -5.01
C TRP A 256 -8.69 -3.28 -6.27
N ASN A 257 -8.90 -4.53 -6.71
CA ASN A 257 -8.26 -5.13 -7.87
C ASN A 257 -6.75 -4.82 -7.91
N THR A 258 -6.07 -5.09 -6.79
CA THR A 258 -4.70 -4.67 -6.54
C THR A 258 -3.80 -5.84 -6.18
N SER A 259 -2.53 -5.79 -6.59
CA SER A 259 -1.51 -6.76 -6.23
C SER A 259 -0.57 -6.19 -5.17
N PHE A 260 -0.29 -7.00 -4.15
CA PHE A 260 0.76 -6.78 -3.16
C PHE A 260 1.93 -7.73 -3.44
N LEU A 261 3.17 -7.24 -3.30
CA LEU A 261 4.36 -8.01 -3.63
C LEU A 261 5.35 -8.10 -2.46
N TYR A 262 5.59 -9.30 -1.95
CA TYR A 262 6.47 -9.51 -0.80
C TYR A 262 7.74 -10.25 -1.20
N GLN A 263 8.91 -9.64 -1.00
CA GLN A 263 10.19 -10.24 -1.38
C GLN A 263 10.58 -11.43 -0.49
N GLY A 264 11.14 -12.48 -1.12
CA GLY A 264 11.63 -13.68 -0.43
C GLY A 264 12.70 -13.41 0.61
N ARG A 265 13.53 -12.36 0.42
CA ARG A 265 14.55 -11.93 1.40
C ARG A 265 13.99 -11.59 2.77
N ASN A 266 12.71 -11.18 2.84
CA ASN A 266 12.02 -10.83 4.07
C ASN A 266 11.41 -12.09 4.74
N GLY A 267 11.78 -13.29 4.28
CA GLY A 267 11.20 -14.56 4.70
C GLY A 267 9.83 -14.84 4.09
N CYS A 268 9.28 -13.95 3.25
CA CYS A 268 7.90 -14.02 2.78
C CYS A 268 7.57 -15.22 1.88
N THR A 269 8.60 -15.96 1.43
CA THR A 269 8.47 -17.19 0.64
C THR A 269 8.84 -18.44 1.43
N GLN A 270 9.12 -18.33 2.73
CA GLN A 270 9.50 -19.43 3.62
C GLN A 270 8.26 -20.00 4.34
N PHE A 271 7.35 -20.56 3.55
CA PHE A 271 6.09 -21.15 4.04
C PHE A 271 6.34 -22.09 5.23
N ASN A 272 5.59 -21.89 6.31
CA ASN A 272 5.69 -22.66 7.54
C ASN A 272 4.39 -22.58 8.35
N ASP A 273 4.24 -23.42 9.36
CA ASP A 273 2.98 -23.57 10.10
C ASP A 273 2.60 -22.34 10.94
N ASN A 274 3.55 -21.44 11.20
CA ASN A 274 3.31 -20.21 11.96
C ASN A 274 3.11 -19.00 11.05
N MET A 275 3.31 -19.10 9.75
CA MET A 275 3.23 -17.95 8.85
C MET A 275 1.79 -17.68 8.40
N ALA A 276 1.40 -16.40 8.27
CA ALA A 276 0.10 -16.04 7.72
C ALA A 276 0.14 -14.73 6.92
N LEU A 277 -0.72 -14.64 5.90
CA LEU A 277 -1.14 -13.38 5.31
C LEU A 277 -2.30 -12.82 6.14
N LEU A 278 -2.16 -11.58 6.59
CA LEU A 278 -3.18 -10.82 7.28
C LEU A 278 -3.62 -9.66 6.37
N LEU A 279 -4.94 -9.53 6.18
CA LEU A 279 -5.56 -8.37 5.55
C LEU A 279 -6.33 -7.60 6.62
N GLU A 280 -6.12 -6.30 6.69
CA GLU A 280 -6.80 -5.37 7.59
C GLU A 280 -7.58 -4.36 6.77
N TYR A 281 -8.85 -4.13 7.11
CA TYR A 281 -9.73 -3.24 6.35
C TYR A 281 -9.95 -1.97 7.15
N TYR A 282 -9.57 -0.81 6.60
CA TYR A 282 -9.72 0.49 7.27
C TYR A 282 -10.67 1.39 6.48
N PRO A 283 -11.48 2.23 7.15
CA PRO A 283 -12.20 3.28 6.44
C PRO A 283 -11.20 4.32 5.94
N MET A 284 -11.48 4.94 4.79
CA MET A 284 -10.73 6.12 4.38
C MET A 284 -11.07 7.29 5.31
N THR A 285 -10.07 7.76 6.06
CA THR A 285 -10.21 8.90 6.98
C THR A 285 -9.51 10.14 6.42
N THR A 286 -10.16 11.29 6.57
CA THR A 286 -9.54 12.58 6.24
C THR A 286 -8.38 12.90 7.17
N MET A 287 -7.44 13.72 6.71
CA MET A 287 -6.31 14.15 7.51
C MET A 287 -6.79 14.93 8.73
N PRO A 288 -6.25 14.65 9.94
CA PRO A 288 -6.59 15.40 11.13
C PRO A 288 -6.11 16.85 11.02
N ALA A 289 -6.77 17.75 11.74
CA ALA A 289 -6.43 19.17 11.69
C ALA A 289 -5.07 19.48 12.33
N LYS A 290 -4.67 18.73 13.37
CA LYS A 290 -3.45 19.00 14.17
C LYS A 290 -2.67 17.75 14.60
N ASP A 291 -3.28 16.58 14.56
CA ASP A 291 -2.67 15.33 15.05
C ASP A 291 -1.87 14.61 13.95
N SER A 292 -1.15 13.56 14.35
CA SER A 292 -0.54 12.64 13.38
C SER A 292 -1.61 11.78 12.72
N TRP A 293 -1.54 11.63 11.40
CA TRP A 293 -2.38 10.65 10.70
C TRP A 293 -1.78 9.25 10.85
N ASN A 294 -2.61 8.27 11.23
CA ASN A 294 -2.31 6.86 11.07
C ASN A 294 -3.62 6.05 11.02
N LEU A 295 -3.55 4.83 10.48
CA LEU A 295 -4.63 3.86 10.51
C LEU A 295 -4.66 3.20 11.88
N THR A 296 -5.65 3.53 12.70
CA THR A 296 -5.66 3.08 14.10
C THR A 296 -6.54 1.86 14.32
N GLU A 297 -7.81 1.88 13.91
CA GLU A 297 -8.76 0.80 14.18
C GLU A 297 -9.31 0.17 12.89
N PRO A 298 -9.01 -1.12 12.61
CA PRO A 298 -9.55 -1.80 11.45
C PRO A 298 -11.04 -2.13 11.67
N LEU A 299 -11.83 -2.05 10.59
CA LEU A 299 -13.22 -2.51 10.54
C LEU A 299 -13.33 -4.02 10.52
N GLY A 300 -12.26 -4.76 10.28
CA GLY A 300 -12.23 -6.21 10.27
C GLY A 300 -10.89 -6.73 9.79
N ILE A 301 -10.71 -8.06 9.85
CA ILE A 301 -9.49 -8.72 9.39
C ILE A 301 -9.79 -10.03 8.65
N SER A 302 -8.96 -10.37 7.68
CA SER A 302 -8.96 -11.68 7.03
C SER A 302 -7.59 -12.33 7.16
N VAL A 303 -7.54 -13.65 7.35
CA VAL A 303 -6.28 -14.37 7.60
C VAL A 303 -6.19 -15.60 6.71
N VAL A 304 -5.06 -15.73 6.01
CA VAL A 304 -4.72 -16.92 5.22
C VAL A 304 -3.43 -17.53 5.78
N PRO A 305 -3.47 -18.76 6.33
CA PRO A 305 -2.26 -19.46 6.71
C PRO A 305 -1.36 -19.71 5.49
N LEU A 306 -0.07 -19.42 5.62
CA LEU A 306 0.94 -19.63 4.58
C LEU A 306 1.83 -20.82 4.96
N ASN A 307 1.21 -21.99 5.12
CA ASN A 307 1.89 -23.21 5.54
C ASN A 307 2.36 -24.10 4.38
N ASN A 308 3.07 -25.17 4.72
CA ASN A 308 3.63 -26.13 3.76
C ASN A 308 2.57 -26.85 2.91
N ARG A 309 1.33 -26.98 3.40
CA ARG A 309 0.23 -27.56 2.62
C ARG A 309 -0.22 -26.60 1.52
N ILE A 310 -0.35 -25.32 1.84
CA ILE A 310 -0.67 -24.26 0.87
C ILE A 310 0.43 -24.14 -0.18
N TYR A 311 1.69 -24.15 0.24
CA TYR A 311 2.83 -24.17 -0.66
C TYR A 311 2.79 -25.35 -1.64
N ARG A 312 2.65 -26.59 -1.13
CA ARG A 312 2.55 -27.79 -1.99
C ARG A 312 1.39 -27.71 -2.97
N LYS A 313 0.24 -27.17 -2.56
CA LYS A 313 -0.94 -26.99 -3.42
C LYS A 313 -0.69 -25.99 -4.55
N MET A 314 0.05 -24.90 -4.29
CA MET A 314 0.47 -23.97 -5.33
C MET A 314 1.45 -24.62 -6.31
N MET A 315 2.40 -25.42 -5.81
CA MET A 315 3.41 -26.06 -6.65
C MET A 315 2.87 -27.24 -7.47
N SER A 316 1.79 -27.90 -7.03
CA SER A 316 1.20 -29.06 -7.72
C SER A 316 0.13 -28.71 -8.76
N GLY A 317 -0.26 -27.44 -8.89
CA GLY A 317 -1.35 -27.00 -9.76
C GLY A 317 -0.91 -26.70 -11.20
N SER A 318 -1.81 -26.92 -12.18
CA SER A 318 -1.60 -26.51 -13.58
C SER A 318 -1.60 -24.99 -13.77
N LYS A 319 -2.13 -24.23 -12.79
CA LYS A 319 -2.03 -22.77 -12.69
C LYS A 319 -1.18 -22.44 -11.46
N THR A 320 -0.19 -21.57 -11.62
CA THR A 320 0.79 -21.19 -10.58
C THR A 320 0.20 -20.41 -9.40
N ALA A 321 -1.05 -19.92 -9.54
CA ALA A 321 -1.76 -19.17 -8.51
C ALA A 321 -2.79 -20.02 -7.77
N LEU A 322 -2.76 -19.96 -6.43
CA LEU A 322 -3.84 -20.44 -5.57
C LEU A 322 -4.92 -19.37 -5.44
N HIS A 323 -6.14 -19.71 -5.84
CA HIS A 323 -7.31 -18.88 -5.64
C HIS A 323 -8.03 -19.25 -4.35
N VAL A 324 -8.26 -18.26 -3.49
CA VAL A 324 -9.07 -18.39 -2.27
C VAL A 324 -10.35 -17.59 -2.46
N LYS A 325 -11.47 -18.31 -2.58
CA LYS A 325 -12.80 -17.73 -2.78
C LYS A 325 -13.51 -17.54 -1.45
N LYS A 326 -14.28 -16.47 -1.30
CA LYS A 326 -15.11 -16.20 -0.11
C LYS A 326 -14.32 -16.26 1.21
N LEU A 327 -13.12 -15.68 1.24
CA LEU A 327 -12.36 -15.54 2.48
C LEU A 327 -13.13 -14.61 3.45
N PRO A 328 -13.52 -15.06 4.64
CA PRO A 328 -14.33 -14.25 5.55
C PRO A 328 -13.53 -13.12 6.20
N ILE A 329 -14.13 -11.94 6.22
CA ILE A 329 -13.69 -10.80 7.03
C ILE A 329 -14.25 -11.01 8.44
N LYS A 330 -13.38 -11.35 9.37
CA LYS A 330 -13.69 -11.63 10.78
C LYS A 330 -13.49 -10.41 11.67
N ARG A 331 -13.99 -10.50 12.90
CA ARG A 331 -13.93 -9.42 13.91
C ARG A 331 -14.38 -8.09 13.32
N THR A 332 -15.47 -8.16 12.57
CA THR A 332 -15.83 -7.13 11.62
C THR A 332 -16.99 -6.28 12.11
N LYS A 333 -16.92 -4.98 11.83
CA LYS A 333 -18.03 -4.03 11.93
C LYS A 333 -18.85 -3.97 10.63
N LEU A 334 -18.35 -4.55 9.53
CA LEU A 334 -19.02 -4.63 8.24
C LEU A 334 -20.14 -5.68 8.27
N LYS A 335 -21.27 -5.39 7.63
CA LYS A 335 -22.44 -6.26 7.51
C LYS A 335 -22.86 -6.34 6.05
N THR A 336 -23.19 -7.53 5.56
CA THR A 336 -23.74 -7.69 4.22
C THR A 336 -25.26 -7.49 4.21
N ILE A 337 -25.84 -7.22 3.04
CA ILE A 337 -27.29 -7.10 2.86
C ILE A 337 -28.04 -8.40 3.19
N SER A 338 -27.43 -9.56 2.95
CA SER A 338 -27.99 -10.87 3.32
C SER A 338 -27.91 -11.18 4.82
N GLY A 339 -27.20 -10.36 5.61
CA GLY A 339 -26.90 -10.62 7.02
C GLY A 339 -25.78 -11.65 7.25
N GLY A 340 -25.15 -12.13 6.17
CA GLY A 340 -23.99 -13.02 6.23
C GLY A 340 -22.70 -12.34 6.68
N THR A 341 -21.66 -13.14 6.87
CA THR A 341 -20.29 -12.62 7.09
C THR A 341 -19.74 -12.10 5.77
N PRO A 342 -19.27 -10.85 5.68
CA PRO A 342 -18.68 -10.31 4.46
C PRO A 342 -17.42 -11.09 4.09
N THR A 343 -17.20 -11.29 2.79
CA THR A 343 -16.07 -12.06 2.27
C THR A 343 -15.34 -11.35 1.14
N VAL A 344 -14.10 -11.75 0.87
CA VAL A 344 -13.30 -11.31 -0.29
C VAL A 344 -12.76 -12.49 -1.09
N ASN A 345 -12.43 -12.23 -2.36
CA ASN A 345 -11.63 -13.15 -3.17
C ASN A 345 -10.18 -12.67 -3.24
N LEU A 346 -9.26 -13.62 -3.19
CA LEU A 346 -7.84 -13.34 -3.41
C LEU A 346 -7.17 -14.46 -4.21
N SER A 347 -6.03 -14.12 -4.81
CA SER A 347 -5.14 -15.06 -5.47
C SER A 347 -3.73 -14.90 -4.90
N ILE A 348 -3.04 -16.01 -4.66
CA ILE A 348 -1.67 -16.03 -4.12
C ILE A 348 -0.81 -16.83 -5.08
N GLN A 349 0.33 -16.27 -5.46
CA GLN A 349 1.32 -17.01 -6.26
C GLN A 349 2.74 -16.73 -5.80
N VAL A 350 3.61 -17.70 -6.01
CA VAL A 350 5.03 -17.56 -5.73
C VAL A 350 5.77 -17.35 -7.05
N LEU A 351 6.64 -16.35 -7.08
CA LEU A 351 7.37 -15.94 -8.28
C LEU A 351 8.80 -16.48 -8.22
N SER A 352 9.22 -17.19 -9.27
CA SER A 352 10.55 -17.83 -9.37
C SER A 352 11.45 -17.22 -10.45
N SER A 353 10.90 -16.45 -11.39
CA SER A 353 11.63 -15.86 -12.51
C SER A 353 11.14 -14.44 -12.86
N GLU A 354 11.95 -13.73 -13.63
CA GLU A 354 11.80 -12.32 -14.05
C GLU A 354 10.80 -12.15 -15.21
N VAL A 355 9.64 -12.80 -15.15
CA VAL A 355 8.65 -12.65 -16.22
C VAL A 355 7.83 -11.39 -15.98
N ARG A 356 7.97 -10.41 -16.89
CA ARG A 356 7.04 -9.28 -17.00
C ARG A 356 5.63 -9.83 -17.18
N SER A 357 4.69 -9.39 -16.34
CA SER A 357 3.33 -9.92 -16.26
C SER A 357 2.44 -9.63 -17.51
N SER A 358 3.01 -9.25 -18.66
CA SER A 358 2.27 -9.04 -19.90
C SER A 358 1.64 -10.33 -20.46
N ASP A 359 2.20 -11.50 -20.14
CA ASP A 359 1.76 -12.77 -20.72
C ASP A 359 0.73 -13.53 -19.86
N ILE A 360 0.37 -13.01 -18.67
CA ILE A 360 -0.46 -13.74 -17.69
C ILE A 360 -1.93 -13.26 -17.72
N HIS A 361 -2.21 -12.06 -18.24
CA HIS A 361 -3.54 -11.45 -18.12
C HIS A 361 -4.54 -11.78 -19.23
N THR A 362 -4.15 -12.44 -20.32
CA THR A 362 -5.13 -13.11 -21.18
C THR A 362 -5.94 -14.14 -20.40
N HIS A 363 -5.43 -14.69 -19.28
CA HIS A 363 -6.14 -15.68 -18.46
C HIS A 363 -6.91 -15.12 -17.25
N HIS A 364 -6.67 -13.89 -16.79
CA HIS A 364 -7.42 -13.33 -15.65
C HIS A 364 -8.69 -12.57 -16.04
N GLN A 365 -8.79 -12.09 -17.29
CA GLN A 365 -10.03 -11.49 -17.81
C GLN A 365 -10.94 -12.48 -18.56
N THR A 366 -10.44 -13.65 -18.98
CA THR A 366 -11.22 -14.64 -19.75
C THR A 366 -11.40 -16.01 -19.08
N SER A 367 -10.89 -16.22 -17.86
CA SER A 367 -11.16 -17.48 -17.16
C SER A 367 -12.59 -17.50 -16.64
N ASP A 368 -13.40 -18.37 -17.22
CA ASP A 368 -14.57 -18.92 -16.53
C ASP A 368 -14.18 -19.22 -15.09
N TRP A 369 -14.88 -18.55 -14.16
CA TRP A 369 -14.76 -18.81 -12.75
C TRP A 369 -15.29 -20.21 -12.52
N VAL A 370 -14.44 -21.23 -12.63
CA VAL A 370 -14.88 -22.61 -12.38
C VAL A 370 -15.41 -22.67 -10.96
N ASP A 371 -16.69 -23.02 -10.85
CA ASP A 371 -17.36 -23.30 -9.61
C ASP A 371 -16.69 -24.55 -9.05
N SER A 372 -15.66 -24.32 -8.23
CA SER A 372 -15.25 -25.37 -7.35
C SER A 372 -16.33 -25.39 -6.27
N GLN A 373 -17.25 -26.35 -6.40
CA GLN A 373 -17.79 -27.06 -5.25
C GLN A 373 -16.60 -27.62 -4.45
N ILE A 374 -15.80 -26.72 -3.86
CA ILE A 374 -15.12 -26.98 -2.62
C ILE A 374 -16.29 -27.00 -1.67
N HIS A 375 -16.82 -28.21 -1.45
CA HIS A 375 -17.18 -28.57 -0.10
C HIS A 375 -15.96 -28.18 0.74
N TYR A 376 -15.99 -26.94 1.23
CA TYR A 376 -15.35 -26.62 2.47
C TYR A 376 -15.94 -27.66 3.38
N ASP A 377 -15.13 -28.65 3.76
CA ASP A 377 -15.41 -29.32 5.00
C ASP A 377 -15.16 -28.22 6.06
N LEU A 378 -16.19 -27.38 6.22
CA LEU A 378 -16.32 -26.31 7.20
C LEU A 378 -16.08 -26.90 8.59
N SER A 379 -16.31 -28.21 8.74
CA SER A 379 -15.91 -29.00 9.88
C SER A 379 -14.42 -28.88 10.22
N PHE A 380 -13.46 -28.73 9.30
CA PHE A 380 -12.03 -28.72 9.66
C PHE A 380 -11.45 -27.35 10.01
N ILE A 381 -11.98 -26.26 9.44
CA ILE A 381 -11.66 -24.90 9.92
C ILE A 381 -12.36 -24.66 11.27
N LEU A 382 -13.55 -25.25 11.48
CA LEU A 382 -14.20 -25.29 12.78
C LEU A 382 -13.49 -26.24 13.76
N VAL A 383 -12.99 -27.41 13.36
CA VAL A 383 -12.32 -28.38 14.24
C VAL A 383 -10.94 -27.89 14.68
N TRP A 384 -10.18 -27.21 13.81
CA TRP A 384 -8.94 -26.55 14.24
C TRP A 384 -9.20 -25.38 15.20
N PHE A 385 -10.38 -24.74 15.13
CA PHE A 385 -10.80 -23.70 16.09
C PHE A 385 -11.47 -24.25 17.37
N PHE A 386 -12.23 -25.35 17.29
CA PHE A 386 -12.91 -25.97 18.44
C PHE A 386 -11.94 -26.74 19.33
N LEU A 387 -10.87 -27.32 18.77
CA LEU A 387 -9.82 -27.97 19.57
C LEU A 387 -8.93 -26.99 20.35
N GLN A 388 -8.97 -25.68 20.04
CA GLN A 388 -8.26 -24.66 20.82
C GLN A 388 -9.14 -23.89 21.82
N ASN A 389 -10.47 -23.93 21.68
CA ASN A 389 -11.39 -23.28 22.64
C ASN A 389 -11.86 -24.19 23.79
N LYS A 390 -11.53 -25.48 23.79
CA LYS A 390 -11.84 -26.41 24.90
C LYS A 390 -10.71 -26.62 25.91
N GLY A 391 -9.57 -25.95 25.78
CA GLY A 391 -8.45 -26.04 26.73
C GLY A 391 -8.56 -25.14 27.97
N GLY A 392 -9.76 -24.61 28.26
CA GLY A 392 -9.94 -23.52 29.23
C GLY A 392 -11.23 -23.56 30.05
N GLU A 393 -11.83 -24.72 30.28
CA GLU A 393 -12.80 -24.91 31.37
C GLU A 393 -12.59 -26.28 32.02
N LYS A 394 -11.96 -26.24 33.20
CA LYS A 394 -11.82 -27.24 34.28
C LYS A 394 -11.53 -28.70 33.93
#